data_AF-A0A8H7ZID6-F1
#
_entry.id   AF-A0A8H7ZID6-F1
#
_cell.length_a   1.000
_cell.length_b   1.000
_cell.length_c   1.000
_cell.angle_alpha   90.00
_cell.angle_beta   90.00
_cell.angle_gamma   90.00
#
_symmetry.space_group_name_H-M   'P 1'
#
loop_
_entity.id
_entity.type
_entity.pdbx_description
1 polymer ?
#
loop_
_entity_poly.entity_id
_entity_poly.type
_entity_poly.pdbx_seq_one_letter_code
_entity_poly.pdbx_strand_id
1 'polypeptide(L)'
;MASFRFCAECNNMLYPKEDKEDQRLLYACRNCGYTELAENPKVYRHELMTNIGATAGVVEDIGNDPTLPRSDKECTQCGNRDCVFFQSQQRRKDTSMILFFVCLECKNVFQA
;
A
#
# COMPACT_ATOMS: atom_id res chain seq x y z
N MET A 1 5.78 -5.58 -5.03
CA MET A 1 6.14 -5.80 -3.60
C MET A 1 6.52 -7.27 -3.41
N ALA A 2 7.08 -7.67 -2.26
CA ALA A 2 7.13 -9.10 -1.94
C ALA A 2 5.72 -9.48 -1.46
N SER A 3 5.06 -10.40 -2.15
CA SER A 3 3.69 -10.82 -1.83
C SER A 3 3.75 -12.20 -1.17
N PHE A 4 3.10 -12.35 -0.02
CA PHE A 4 2.92 -13.65 0.60
C PHE A 4 1.78 -14.41 -0.10
N ARG A 5 1.88 -15.73 -0.16
CA ARG A 5 0.86 -16.62 -0.73
C ARG A 5 0.39 -17.62 0.32
N PHE A 6 -0.85 -18.08 0.15
CA PHE A 6 -1.50 -19.04 1.02
C PHE A 6 -1.76 -20.33 0.26
N CYS A 7 -1.68 -21.44 0.99
CA CYS A 7 -1.92 -22.78 0.45
C CYS A 7 -3.38 -22.92 -0.03
N ALA A 8 -3.58 -23.43 -1.24
CA ALA A 8 -4.91 -23.65 -1.79
C ALA A 8 -5.76 -24.68 -1.00
N GLU A 9 -5.11 -25.66 -0.37
CA GLU A 9 -5.81 -26.73 0.37
C GLU A 9 -6.17 -26.37 1.82
N CYS A 10 -5.23 -25.78 2.56
CA CYS A 10 -5.35 -25.60 4.02
C CYS A 10 -5.26 -24.13 4.46
N ASN A 11 -5.13 -23.19 3.53
CA ASN A 11 -5.04 -21.74 3.77
C ASN A 11 -3.92 -21.32 4.73
N ASN A 12 -2.92 -22.17 4.94
CA ASN A 12 -1.72 -21.83 5.71
C ASN A 12 -0.72 -21.04 4.84
N MET A 13 0.12 -20.22 5.48
CA MET A 13 1.17 -19.46 4.81
C MET A 13 2.18 -20.39 4.11
N LEU A 14 2.51 -20.10 2.85
CA LEU A 14 3.53 -20.82 2.10
C LEU A 14 4.93 -20.26 2.39
N TYR A 15 5.92 -21.14 2.36
CA TYR A 15 7.32 -20.82 2.63
C TYR A 15 8.18 -21.03 1.39
N PRO A 16 9.16 -20.14 1.12
CA PRO A 16 10.08 -20.30 -0.01
C PRO A 16 10.92 -21.57 0.18
N LYS A 17 11.03 -22.37 -0.88
CA LYS A 17 11.79 -23.62 -0.96
C LYS A 17 12.54 -23.65 -2.29
N GLU A 18 13.81 -24.01 -2.25
CA GLU A 18 14.62 -24.21 -3.46
C GLU A 18 14.30 -25.59 -4.09
N ASP A 19 14.08 -25.61 -5.40
CA ASP A 19 14.19 -26.80 -6.23
C ASP A 19 15.60 -26.90 -6.79
N LYS A 20 16.36 -27.90 -6.34
CA LYS A 20 17.78 -28.06 -6.68
C LYS A 20 18.00 -28.67 -8.07
N GLU A 21 17.02 -29.39 -8.59
CA GLU A 21 17.15 -30.06 -9.90
C GLU A 21 16.93 -29.06 -11.03
N ASP A 22 15.83 -28.31 -10.94
CA ASP A 22 15.47 -27.30 -11.94
C ASP A 22 16.04 -25.90 -11.64
N GLN A 23 16.67 -25.71 -10.48
CA GLN A 23 17.20 -24.42 -9.99
C GLN A 23 16.14 -23.31 -9.95
N ARG A 24 14.96 -23.63 -9.40
CA ARG A 24 13.80 -22.72 -9.35
C ARG A 24 13.36 -22.48 -7.91
N LEU A 25 12.73 -21.31 -7.70
CA LEU A 25 12.10 -20.97 -6.43
C LEU A 25 10.67 -21.53 -6.40
N LEU A 26 10.37 -22.32 -5.38
CA LEU A 26 9.05 -22.84 -5.07
C LEU A 26 8.51 -22.20 -3.79
N TYR A 27 7.20 -22.22 -3.63
CA TYR A 27 6.48 -21.97 -2.39
C TYR A 27 5.83 -23.27 -1.91
N ALA A 28 6.16 -23.71 -0.70
CA ALA A 28 5.71 -24.98 -0.14
C ALA A 28 4.94 -24.77 1.16
N CYS A 29 3.87 -25.54 1.35
CA CYS A 29 3.18 -25.62 2.63
C CYS A 29 3.99 -26.47 3.62
N ARG A 30 3.93 -26.14 4.91
CA ARG A 30 4.51 -26.96 5.98
C ARG A 30 3.53 -27.97 6.60
N ASN A 31 2.24 -27.76 6.40
CA ASN A 31 1.17 -28.59 6.98
C ASN A 31 0.62 -29.65 6.02
N CYS A 32 0.74 -29.46 4.71
CA CYS A 32 0.35 -30.44 3.70
C CYS A 32 1.43 -30.56 2.60
N GLY A 33 1.18 -31.40 1.60
CA GLY A 33 2.11 -31.66 0.49
C GLY A 33 2.09 -30.59 -0.62
N TYR A 34 1.27 -29.54 -0.51
CA TYR A 34 1.09 -28.54 -1.54
C TYR A 34 2.38 -27.75 -1.82
N THR A 35 2.72 -27.62 -3.10
CA THR A 35 3.83 -26.82 -3.61
C THR A 35 3.43 -26.09 -4.89
N GLU A 36 3.97 -24.89 -5.09
CA GLU A 36 3.73 -24.09 -6.30
C GLU A 36 4.99 -23.33 -6.74
N LEU A 37 5.06 -22.95 -8.02
CA LEU A 37 6.18 -22.18 -8.57
C LEU A 37 6.07 -20.71 -8.16
N ALA A 38 7.18 -20.09 -7.75
CA ALA A 38 7.21 -18.66 -7.50
C ALA A 38 7.21 -17.86 -8.81
N GLU A 39 6.23 -16.97 -8.99
CA GLU A 39 6.19 -16.04 -10.13
C GLU A 39 7.23 -14.92 -10.03
N ASN A 40 7.62 -14.54 -8.80
CA ASN A 40 8.57 -13.47 -8.54
C ASN A 40 9.73 -14.00 -7.69
N PRO A 41 11.00 -13.83 -8.11
CA PRO A 41 12.15 -14.28 -7.32
C PRO A 41 12.38 -13.48 -6.03
N LYS A 42 11.69 -12.33 -5.86
CA LYS A 42 11.86 -11.47 -4.67
C LYS A 42 11.07 -12.02 -3.47
N VAL A 43 11.79 -12.70 -2.58
CA VAL A 43 11.25 -13.26 -1.33
C VAL A 43 11.08 -12.21 -0.22
N TYR A 44 12.01 -11.25 -0.14
CA TYR A 44 12.03 -10.26 0.94
C TYR A 44 12.41 -8.88 0.41
N ARG A 45 11.86 -7.84 1.03
CA ARG A 45 12.23 -6.44 0.80
C ARG A 45 12.19 -5.71 2.14
N HIS A 46 13.30 -5.06 2.48
CA HIS A 46 13.35 -4.11 3.59
C HIS A 46 13.40 -2.69 3.01
N GLU A 47 12.38 -1.89 3.29
CA GLU A 47 12.38 -0.46 2.95
C GLU A 47 12.67 0.34 4.22
N LEU A 48 13.85 0.96 4.28
CA LEU A 48 14.26 1.79 5.43
C LEU A 48 13.46 3.09 5.48
N MET A 49 13.29 3.72 4.32
CA MET A 49 12.45 4.90 4.13
C MET A 49 11.17 4.45 3.42
N THR A 50 10.07 4.36 4.16
CA THR A 50 8.78 3.90 3.64
C THR A 50 7.88 5.10 3.36
N ASN A 51 7.34 5.19 2.15
CA ASN A 51 6.25 6.14 1.83
C ASN A 51 4.85 5.52 2.04
N ILE A 52 4.80 4.20 2.26
CA ILE A 52 3.58 3.42 2.48
C ILE A 52 2.96 3.86 3.82
N GLY A 53 1.90 4.66 3.75
CA GLY A 53 1.19 5.17 4.92
C GLY A 53 1.06 6.69 5.01
N ALA A 54 1.66 7.45 4.08
CA ALA A 54 1.51 8.91 4.08
C ALA A 54 0.05 9.35 3.83
N THR A 55 -0.69 8.58 3.02
CA THR A 55 -2.11 8.76 2.70
C THR A 55 -3.04 7.76 3.41
N ALA A 56 -2.57 7.12 4.50
CA ALA A 56 -3.43 6.21 5.25
C ALA A 56 -4.63 6.97 5.83
N GLY A 57 -5.84 6.39 5.72
CA GLY A 57 -7.08 7.03 6.20
C GLY A 57 -7.81 7.88 5.16
N VAL A 58 -7.34 7.95 3.90
CA VAL A 58 -8.17 8.44 2.80
C VAL A 58 -9.30 7.43 2.57
N VAL A 59 -10.48 7.78 3.05
CA VAL A 59 -11.75 7.07 2.83
C VAL A 59 -12.67 7.93 1.96
N GLU A 60 -13.68 7.33 1.34
CA GLU A 60 -14.61 8.07 0.46
C GLU A 60 -15.32 9.21 1.21
N ASP A 61 -15.59 9.01 2.50
CA ASP A 61 -16.29 9.95 3.39
C ASP A 61 -15.39 10.98 4.08
N ILE A 62 -14.12 11.11 3.68
CA ILE A 62 -13.18 12.05 4.31
C ILE A 62 -13.67 13.51 4.28
N GLY A 63 -14.52 13.86 3.33
CA GLY A 63 -15.14 15.19 3.23
C GLY A 63 -16.17 15.52 4.32
N ASN A 64 -16.71 14.50 4.98
CA ASN A 64 -17.66 14.64 6.07
C ASN A 64 -16.98 14.90 7.41
N ASP A 65 -15.66 14.75 7.50
CA ASP A 65 -14.91 15.06 8.71
C ASP A 65 -14.86 16.59 8.91
N PRO A 66 -15.56 17.13 9.92
CA PRO A 66 -15.60 18.58 10.15
C PRO A 66 -14.28 19.11 10.75
N THR A 67 -13.37 18.23 11.16
CA THR A 67 -12.09 18.59 11.78
C THR A 67 -10.98 18.82 10.75
N LEU A 68 -11.17 18.36 9.51
CA LEU A 68 -10.20 18.54 8.44
C LEU A 68 -10.32 19.93 7.80
N PRO A 69 -9.20 20.64 7.60
CA PRO A 69 -9.22 21.92 6.93
C PRO A 69 -9.50 21.77 5.43
N ARG A 70 -10.15 22.79 4.86
CA ARG A 70 -10.51 22.88 3.44
C ARG A 70 -9.63 23.89 2.71
N SER A 71 -9.36 23.64 1.43
CA SER A 71 -8.58 24.49 0.54
C SER A 71 -9.25 24.58 -0.83
N ASP A 72 -9.04 25.71 -1.51
CA ASP A 72 -9.49 26.05 -2.86
C ASP A 72 -8.50 25.60 -3.97
N LYS A 73 -7.55 24.72 -3.63
CA LYS A 73 -6.57 24.16 -4.58
C LYS A 73 -7.28 23.40 -5.70
N GLU A 74 -6.89 23.70 -6.93
CA GLU A 74 -7.43 23.06 -8.13
C GLU A 74 -6.99 21.59 -8.22
N CYS A 75 -7.98 20.70 -8.40
CA CYS A 75 -7.74 19.29 -8.59
C CYS A 75 -7.15 19.00 -9.97
N THR A 76 -6.03 18.28 -10.02
CA THR A 76 -5.33 17.90 -11.26
C THR A 76 -6.11 16.96 -12.19
N GLN A 77 -7.25 16.40 -11.74
CA GLN A 77 -8.06 15.47 -12.52
C GLN A 77 -9.37 16.10 -13.02
N CYS A 78 -10.09 16.84 -12.18
CA CYS A 78 -11.42 17.38 -12.52
C CYS A 78 -11.50 18.91 -12.58
N GLY A 79 -10.46 19.63 -12.15
CA GLY A 79 -10.46 21.10 -12.10
C GLY A 79 -11.31 21.71 -10.98
N ASN A 80 -11.99 20.91 -10.17
CA ASN A 80 -12.73 21.42 -9.01
C ASN A 80 -11.76 21.95 -7.94
N ARG A 81 -12.23 22.94 -7.18
CA ARG A 81 -11.48 23.63 -6.13
C ARG A 81 -11.87 23.19 -4.72
N ASP A 82 -12.87 22.33 -4.56
CA ASP A 82 -13.23 21.82 -3.24
C ASP A 82 -12.36 20.63 -2.82
N CYS A 83 -11.34 20.92 -1.99
CA CYS A 83 -10.45 19.91 -1.44
C CYS A 83 -10.35 19.99 0.09
N VAL A 84 -10.19 18.84 0.74
CA VAL A 84 -9.68 18.74 2.12
C VAL A 84 -8.20 18.43 2.10
N PHE A 85 -7.45 18.84 3.12
CA PHE A 85 -6.03 18.53 3.19
C PHE A 85 -5.56 18.11 4.58
N PHE A 86 -4.46 17.35 4.61
CA PHE A 86 -3.81 16.90 5.83
C PHE A 86 -2.30 16.70 5.60
N GLN A 87 -1.53 16.70 6.69
CA GLN A 87 -0.12 16.30 6.65
C GLN A 87 0.02 14.79 6.65
N SER A 88 1.15 14.27 6.17
CA SER A 88 1.46 12.83 6.19
C SER A 88 1.08 12.18 7.52
N GLN A 89 0.28 11.10 7.45
CA GLN A 89 -0.13 10.34 8.65
C GLN A 89 0.99 9.47 9.23
N GLN A 90 2.19 9.51 8.63
CA GLN A 90 3.37 8.86 9.18
C GLN A 90 3.83 9.57 10.45
N ARG A 91 3.99 8.80 11.54
CA ARG A 91 4.45 9.31 12.84
C ARG A 91 5.97 9.20 13.02
N ARG A 92 6.76 9.43 11.96
CA ARG A 92 8.22 9.40 12.06
C ARG A 92 8.78 10.81 12.32
N LYS A 93 9.93 10.91 12.98
CA LYS A 93 10.56 12.21 13.30
C LYS A 93 11.09 12.92 12.06
N ASP A 94 11.46 12.15 11.04
CA ASP A 94 11.96 12.59 9.74
C ASP A 94 10.84 12.84 8.71
N THR A 95 9.58 12.75 9.11
CA THR A 95 8.45 13.02 8.21
C THR A 95 8.41 14.50 7.82
N SER A 96 8.44 14.77 6.52
CA SER A 96 8.34 16.13 5.98
C SER A 96 6.94 16.71 6.17
N MET A 97 6.86 18.04 6.26
CA MET A 97 5.59 18.79 6.37
C MET A 97 4.90 18.95 5.01
N ILE A 98 4.90 17.90 4.18
CA ILE A 98 4.16 17.90 2.92
C ILE A 98 2.66 17.80 3.18
N LEU A 99 1.87 18.47 2.34
CA LEU A 99 0.41 18.44 2.40
C LEU A 99 -0.14 17.51 1.32
N PHE A 100 -1.07 16.66 1.74
CA PHE A 100 -1.89 15.84 0.86
C PHE A 100 -3.26 16.48 0.73
N PHE A 101 -3.74 16.62 -0.50
CA PHE A 101 -5.05 17.16 -0.84
C PHE A 101 -5.92 16.02 -1.36
N VAL A 102 -7.19 16.00 -0.95
CA VAL A 102 -8.21 15.08 -1.45
C VAL A 102 -9.37 15.90 -2.00
N CYS A 103 -9.64 15.72 -3.29
CA CYS A 103 -10.77 16.36 -3.94
C CYS A 103 -12.10 15.76 -3.44
N LEU A 104 -13.08 16.60 -3.11
CA LEU A 104 -14.37 16.14 -2.61
C LEU A 104 -15.26 15.53 -3.70
N GLU A 105 -15.04 15.90 -4.96
CA GLU A 105 -15.82 15.44 -6.10
C GLU A 105 -15.28 14.14 -6.71
N CYS A 106 -14.03 14.14 -7.20
CA CYS A 106 -13.46 12.97 -7.87
C CYS A 106 -12.62 12.06 -6.95
N LYS A 107 -12.48 12.41 -5.67
CA LYS A 107 -11.71 11.65 -4.66
C LYS A 107 -10.22 11.45 -5.00
N ASN A 108 -9.70 12.18 -5.97
CA ASN A 108 -8.29 12.12 -6.33
C ASN A 108 -7.42 12.70 -5.20
N VAL A 109 -6.36 11.98 -4.85
CA VAL A 109 -5.36 12.42 -3.86
C VAL A 109 -4.15 12.97 -4.59
N PHE A 110 -3.74 14.19 -4.26
CA PHE A 110 -2.58 14.84 -4.88
C PHE A 110 -1.75 15.61 -3.86
N GLN A 111 -0.49 15.89 -4.21
CA GLN A 111 0.46 16.62 -3.37
C GLN A 111 0.67 18.02 -3.95
N ALA A 112 1.01 18.99 -3.09
CA ALA A 112 1.47 20.31 -3.52
C ALA A 112 2.99 20.35 -3.68
#